data_AF-A0A954KL35-F1
#
_entry.id   AF-A0A954KL35-F1
#
_cell.length_a   1.000
_cell.length_b   1.000
_cell.length_c   1.000
_cell.angle_alpha   90.00
_cell.angle_beta   90.00
_cell.angle_gamma   90.00
#
_symmetry.space_group_name_H-M   'P 1'
#
loop_
_entity.id
_entity.type
_entity.pdbx_description
1 polymer ?
#
loop_
_entity_poly.entity_id
_entity_poly.type
_entity_poly.pdbx_seq_one_letter_code
_entity_poly.pdbx_strand_id
1 'polypeptide(L)'
;MNLLTLIRFLCFDRRAVDQIASCRSAVWVGLGFVLLAPFARDYDGVDLLSKPIHLLVPMLASLFTATLIFGYLCLFRPSGRQPLTYRQFLAFFWLTGPLVWLYAFPVERLLSARDAAVANLWLLAVVSLWRVLLISRVISLRNETSFFVSMIRVLMVADTIVLVVLLLTPLPVFNIMGGVRLSPRDKLILGTAINVGVGATILWPILLINNIFSSRGFAKVSDGSDRPGEALTGAVDVPSTSPDELRAGNAGWTLWLSIVLLAGFSAYLLSIGQPQQQRRTIAEDLLRSNQIEEGLQYMSQFDRSDFPRHWNPPPAVSWREMTPHPVEEAASVLKGDYKPWVREACLNNFMDYFGFDDWSLIQWSRLNDSQLQAALEVIEHAAELDPEFVAANKQKLLHLEEHSSDPRAKIIAEFIRRTDPESPLE
;
A
#
# COMPACT_ATOMS: atom_id res chain seq x y z
N MET A 1 9.89 -30.55 5.74
CA MET A 1 8.53 -30.00 5.90
C MET A 1 7.73 -30.38 4.67
N ASN A 2 6.50 -30.88 4.80
CA ASN A 2 5.65 -31.19 3.65
C ASN A 2 4.52 -30.14 3.51
N LEU A 3 3.81 -30.13 2.38
CA LEU A 3 2.70 -29.20 2.14
C LEU A 3 1.57 -29.37 3.17
N LEU A 4 1.32 -30.60 3.62
CA LEU A 4 0.29 -30.89 4.62
C LEU A 4 0.60 -30.25 5.98
N THR A 5 1.86 -30.23 6.42
CA THR A 5 2.31 -29.53 7.62
C THR A 5 2.05 -28.03 7.50
N LEU A 6 2.27 -27.44 6.32
CA LEU A 6 1.97 -26.03 6.07
C LEU A 6 0.46 -25.74 6.15
N ILE A 7 -0.38 -26.55 5.49
CA ILE A 7 -1.84 -26.40 5.54
C ILE A 7 -2.35 -26.55 6.99
N ARG A 8 -1.90 -27.58 7.69
CA ARG A 8 -2.24 -27.81 9.11
C ARG A 8 -1.81 -26.64 9.99
N PHE A 9 -0.63 -26.08 9.75
CA PHE A 9 -0.16 -24.87 10.44
C PHE A 9 -1.09 -23.68 10.20
N LEU A 10 -1.51 -23.43 8.96
CA LEU A 10 -2.46 -22.37 8.63
C LEU A 10 -3.84 -22.59 9.27
N CYS A 11 -4.17 -23.84 9.62
CA CYS A 11 -5.35 -24.24 10.38
C CYS A 11 -5.11 -24.38 11.90
N PHE A 12 -4.07 -23.72 12.45
CA PHE A 12 -3.80 -23.67 13.90
C PHE A 12 -3.44 -25.01 14.57
N ASP A 13 -3.00 -26.02 13.81
CA ASP A 13 -2.64 -27.33 14.34
C ASP A 13 -1.36 -27.28 15.20
N ARG A 14 -1.44 -27.81 16.43
CA ARG A 14 -0.33 -27.81 17.40
C ARG A 14 0.86 -28.66 16.93
N ARG A 15 0.61 -29.82 16.33
CA ARG A 15 1.67 -30.73 15.87
C ARG A 15 2.46 -30.10 14.74
N ALA A 16 1.77 -29.42 13.83
CA ALA A 16 2.40 -28.66 12.76
C ALA A 16 3.33 -27.56 13.30
N VAL A 17 2.93 -26.86 14.37
CA VAL A 17 3.78 -25.86 15.04
C VAL A 17 5.07 -26.50 15.56
N ASP A 18 4.99 -27.62 16.27
CA ASP A 18 6.18 -28.29 16.81
C ASP A 18 7.09 -28.89 15.71
N GLN A 19 6.49 -29.41 14.63
CA GLN A 19 7.22 -29.86 13.44
C GLN A 19 7.95 -28.70 12.74
N ILE A 20 7.33 -27.53 12.61
CA ILE A 20 7.96 -26.36 12.02
C ILE A 20 9.07 -25.82 12.94
N ALA A 21 8.86 -25.79 14.26
CA ALA A 21 9.85 -25.32 15.22
C ALA A 21 11.16 -26.13 15.19
N SER A 22 11.07 -27.43 14.91
CA SER A 22 12.23 -28.32 14.79
C SER A 22 12.90 -28.26 13.41
N CYS A 23 12.22 -27.74 12.39
CA CYS A 23 12.70 -27.70 11.02
C CYS A 23 13.52 -26.43 10.72
N ARG A 24 14.84 -26.57 10.57
CA ARG A 24 15.73 -25.43 10.26
C ARG A 24 15.44 -24.80 8.90
N SER A 25 14.96 -25.56 7.92
CA SER A 25 14.65 -25.07 6.58
C SER A 25 13.35 -24.25 6.50
N ALA A 26 12.52 -24.27 7.55
CA ALA A 26 11.25 -23.54 7.58
C ALA A 26 11.42 -22.03 7.34
N VAL A 27 12.52 -21.44 7.83
CA VAL A 27 12.82 -20.02 7.61
C VAL A 27 13.04 -19.68 6.13
N TRP A 28 13.71 -20.57 5.38
CA TRP A 28 13.98 -20.38 3.96
C TRP A 28 12.72 -20.56 3.12
N VAL A 29 11.87 -21.52 3.49
CA VAL A 29 10.55 -21.69 2.87
C VAL A 29 9.69 -20.47 3.12
N GLY A 30 9.65 -19.96 4.36
CA GLY A 30 8.97 -18.72 4.71
C GLY A 30 9.49 -17.51 3.91
N LEU A 31 10.82 -17.34 3.84
CA LEU A 31 11.44 -16.27 3.06
C LEU A 31 10.98 -16.32 1.59
N GLY A 32 10.95 -17.50 1.00
CA GLY A 32 10.45 -17.70 -0.35
C GLY A 32 9.01 -17.22 -0.54
N PHE A 33 8.11 -17.49 0.42
CA PHE A 33 6.74 -16.96 0.36
C PHE A 33 6.68 -15.45 0.49
N VAL A 34 7.56 -14.83 1.28
CA VAL A 34 7.61 -13.37 1.44
C VAL A 34 8.16 -12.70 0.18
N LEU A 35 9.17 -13.27 -0.46
CA LEU A 35 9.68 -12.78 -1.75
C LEU A 35 8.67 -12.96 -2.89
N LEU A 36 7.81 -13.98 -2.79
CA LEU A 36 6.70 -14.20 -3.70
C LEU A 36 5.49 -13.27 -3.46
N ALA A 37 5.35 -12.70 -2.27
CA ALA A 37 4.22 -11.84 -1.94
C ALA A 37 4.05 -10.61 -2.86
N PRO A 38 5.12 -9.87 -3.25
CA PRO A 38 4.96 -8.77 -4.19
C PRO A 38 4.48 -9.20 -5.59
N PHE A 39 4.79 -10.42 -6.04
CA PHE A 39 4.21 -10.94 -7.29
C PHE A 39 2.69 -11.12 -7.21
N ALA A 40 2.17 -11.42 -6.03
CA ALA A 40 0.74 -11.54 -5.80
C ALA A 40 0.06 -10.16 -5.63
N ARG A 41 0.78 -9.20 -5.05
CA ARG A 41 0.23 -7.90 -4.65
C ARG A 41 0.36 -6.81 -5.70
N ASP A 42 1.50 -6.74 -6.37
CA ASP A 42 1.89 -5.57 -7.17
C ASP A 42 1.96 -5.90 -8.69
N TYR A 43 1.42 -7.05 -9.12
CA TYR A 43 1.46 -7.50 -10.52
C TYR A 43 0.70 -6.60 -11.50
N ASP A 44 -0.17 -5.72 -11.03
CA ASP A 44 -0.92 -4.77 -11.85
C ASP A 44 -0.58 -3.31 -11.52
N GLY A 45 0.26 -3.08 -10.51
CA GLY A 45 0.58 -1.75 -10.01
C GLY A 45 1.96 -1.26 -10.42
N VAL A 46 2.93 -2.17 -10.51
CA VAL A 46 4.36 -1.85 -10.68
C VAL A 46 5.00 -2.79 -11.68
N ASP A 47 5.87 -2.25 -12.54
CA ASP A 47 6.80 -3.06 -13.32
C ASP A 47 7.92 -3.59 -12.42
N LEU A 48 7.73 -4.83 -11.95
CA LEU A 48 8.66 -5.50 -11.05
C LEU A 48 10.01 -5.83 -11.71
N LEU A 49 10.06 -5.93 -13.05
CA LEU A 49 11.30 -6.21 -13.77
C LEU A 49 12.19 -4.98 -13.83
N SER A 50 11.60 -3.82 -14.11
CA SER A 50 12.33 -2.55 -14.19
C SER A 50 12.73 -2.03 -12.79
N LYS A 51 11.93 -2.32 -11.76
CA LYS A 51 12.17 -1.82 -10.39
C LYS A 51 12.23 -2.97 -9.37
N PRO A 52 13.27 -3.82 -9.40
CA PRO A 52 13.38 -5.03 -8.55
C PRO A 52 13.43 -4.72 -7.06
N ILE A 53 13.76 -3.47 -6.67
CA ILE A 53 13.75 -3.04 -5.27
C ILE A 53 12.37 -3.23 -4.62
N HIS A 54 11.27 -3.12 -5.37
CA HIS A 54 9.93 -3.35 -4.85
C HIS A 54 9.71 -4.80 -4.38
N LEU A 55 10.48 -5.76 -4.90
CA LEU A 55 10.45 -7.14 -4.39
C LEU A 55 11.05 -7.25 -2.98
N LEU A 56 11.99 -6.37 -2.63
CA LEU A 56 12.71 -6.39 -1.35
C LEU A 56 11.97 -5.60 -0.26
N VAL A 57 11.16 -4.60 -0.61
CA VAL A 57 10.46 -3.76 0.36
C VAL A 57 9.56 -4.58 1.30
N PRO A 58 8.68 -5.50 0.84
CA PRO A 58 7.87 -6.33 1.73
C PRO A 58 8.71 -7.24 2.64
N MET A 59 9.84 -7.74 2.13
CA MET A 59 10.77 -8.55 2.92
C MET A 59 11.36 -7.73 4.06
N LEU A 60 11.90 -6.54 3.76
CA LEU A 60 12.47 -5.64 4.77
C LEU A 60 11.43 -5.19 5.80
N ALA A 61 10.23 -4.79 5.34
CA ALA A 61 9.12 -4.44 6.22
C ALA A 61 8.75 -5.61 7.14
N SER A 62 8.63 -6.82 6.59
CA SER A 62 8.31 -8.02 7.37
C SER A 62 9.38 -8.36 8.41
N LEU A 63 10.67 -8.22 8.05
CA LEU A 63 11.80 -8.45 8.93
C LEU A 63 11.83 -7.44 10.08
N PHE A 64 11.60 -6.17 9.76
CA PHE A 64 11.51 -5.08 10.74
C PHE A 64 10.35 -5.35 11.72
N THR A 65 9.14 -5.60 11.23
CA THR A 65 7.98 -5.94 12.07
C THR A 65 8.22 -7.17 12.93
N ALA A 66 8.78 -8.24 12.35
CA ALA A 66 9.09 -9.46 13.10
C ALA A 66 10.11 -9.20 14.22
N THR A 67 11.12 -8.37 13.96
CA THR A 67 12.13 -7.97 14.94
C THR A 67 11.53 -7.18 16.10
N LEU A 68 10.66 -6.21 15.80
CA LEU A 68 9.97 -5.44 16.83
C LEU A 68 9.08 -6.33 17.71
N ILE A 69 8.27 -7.21 17.10
CA ILE A 69 7.41 -8.12 17.85
C ILE A 69 8.25 -9.08 18.69
N PHE A 70 9.30 -9.69 18.13
CA PHE A 70 10.15 -10.62 18.87
C PHE A 70 10.91 -9.95 20.02
N GLY A 71 11.48 -8.76 19.78
CA GLY A 71 12.16 -7.97 20.80
C GLY A 71 11.22 -7.62 21.94
N TYR A 72 10.01 -7.17 21.62
CA TYR A 72 8.96 -6.92 22.61
C TYR A 72 8.58 -8.16 23.41
N LEU A 73 8.38 -9.31 22.75
CA LEU A 73 8.07 -10.57 23.43
C LEU A 73 9.19 -11.03 24.38
N CYS A 74 10.46 -10.74 24.04
CA CYS A 74 11.60 -11.04 24.89
C CYS A 74 11.58 -10.25 26.21
N LEU A 75 11.07 -9.00 26.20
CA LEU A 75 10.96 -8.17 27.41
C LEU A 75 9.95 -8.73 28.42
N PHE A 76 8.90 -9.41 27.95
CA PHE A 76 7.81 -9.95 28.79
C PHE A 76 7.89 -11.47 28.95
N ARG A 77 9.09 -12.01 28.82
CA ARG A 77 9.31 -13.45 28.86
C ARG A 77 9.35 -13.97 30.30
N PRO A 78 8.61 -15.05 30.62
CA PRO A 78 8.75 -15.71 31.91
C PRO A 78 10.12 -16.40 32.04
N SER A 79 10.79 -16.19 33.16
CA SER A 79 12.04 -16.87 33.53
C SER A 79 11.84 -18.39 33.60
N GLY A 80 12.80 -19.17 33.11
CA GLY A 80 12.82 -20.64 33.26
C GLY A 80 12.27 -21.48 32.11
N ARG A 81 11.68 -20.87 31.05
CA ARG A 81 11.21 -21.62 29.87
C ARG A 81 12.20 -21.58 28.71
N GLN A 82 12.24 -22.62 27.86
CA GLN A 82 13.08 -22.62 26.67
C GLN A 82 12.68 -21.47 25.72
N PRO A 83 13.64 -20.66 25.23
CA PRO A 83 13.34 -19.56 24.33
C PRO A 83 12.66 -20.04 23.06
N LEU A 84 11.65 -19.31 22.60
CA LEU A 84 11.47 -19.22 21.16
C LEU A 84 12.72 -18.51 20.61
N THR A 85 13.47 -19.18 19.75
CA THR A 85 14.60 -18.53 19.07
C THR A 85 14.09 -17.55 18.02
N TYR A 86 14.83 -16.47 17.75
CA TYR A 86 14.44 -15.50 16.72
C TYR A 86 14.21 -16.17 15.36
N ARG A 87 15.06 -17.14 15.00
CA ARG A 87 14.91 -17.93 13.76
C ARG A 87 13.58 -18.68 13.69
N GLN A 88 13.16 -19.33 14.78
CA GLN A 88 11.87 -20.03 14.82
C GLN A 88 10.71 -19.04 14.72
N PHE A 89 10.76 -17.93 15.46
CA PHE A 89 9.76 -16.88 15.37
C PHE A 89 9.64 -16.34 13.94
N LEU A 90 10.77 -16.01 13.31
CA LEU A 90 10.82 -15.51 11.95
C LEU A 90 10.27 -16.53 10.94
N ALA A 91 10.58 -17.82 11.12
CA ALA A 91 10.00 -18.88 10.30
C ALA A 91 8.47 -18.91 10.42
N PHE A 92 7.92 -18.88 11.64
CA PHE A 92 6.46 -18.81 11.83
C PHE A 92 5.85 -17.56 11.23
N PHE A 93 6.50 -16.41 11.43
CA PHE A 93 6.04 -15.13 10.89
C PHE A 93 5.95 -15.15 9.36
N TRP A 94 6.99 -15.63 8.69
CA TRP A 94 7.06 -15.70 7.24
C TRP A 94 6.23 -16.83 6.62
N LEU A 95 6.02 -17.94 7.32
CA LEU A 95 5.12 -19.02 6.86
C LEU A 95 3.65 -18.63 6.86
N THR A 96 3.29 -17.44 7.37
CA THR A 96 1.97 -16.84 7.14
C THR A 96 1.84 -16.16 5.77
N GLY A 97 2.95 -16.00 5.04
CA GLY A 97 3.02 -15.39 3.72
C GLY A 97 2.08 -15.98 2.65
N PRO A 98 1.81 -17.30 2.60
CA PRO A 98 0.87 -17.87 1.63
C PRO A 98 -0.53 -17.24 1.65
N LEU A 99 -0.97 -16.69 2.79
CA LEU A 99 -2.28 -16.03 2.90
C LEU A 99 -2.37 -14.75 2.04
N VAL A 100 -1.23 -14.17 1.65
CA VAL A 100 -1.18 -13.03 0.74
C VAL A 100 -1.77 -13.38 -0.62
N TRP A 101 -1.64 -14.64 -1.05
CA TRP A 101 -2.17 -15.08 -2.33
C TRP A 101 -3.70 -15.09 -2.38
N LEU A 102 -4.38 -15.16 -1.23
CA LEU A 102 -5.84 -15.12 -1.18
C LEU A 102 -6.40 -13.78 -1.67
N TYR A 103 -5.65 -12.69 -1.51
CA TYR A 103 -6.07 -11.37 -2.00
C TYR A 103 -5.40 -10.97 -3.31
N ALA A 104 -4.57 -11.83 -3.90
CA ALA A 104 -4.04 -11.67 -5.27
C ALA A 104 -5.12 -11.90 -6.35
N PHE A 105 -6.35 -12.22 -5.93
CA PHE A 105 -7.46 -12.43 -6.83
C PHE A 105 -7.78 -11.11 -7.57
N PRO A 106 -7.86 -11.09 -8.91
CA PRO A 106 -7.94 -9.88 -9.73
C PRO A 106 -9.34 -9.24 -9.66
N VAL A 107 -9.75 -8.77 -8.48
CA VAL A 107 -11.07 -8.15 -8.26
C VAL A 107 -11.28 -6.90 -9.10
N GLU A 108 -10.20 -6.20 -9.45
CA GLU A 108 -10.19 -4.98 -10.27
C GLU A 108 -10.65 -5.24 -11.70
N ARG A 109 -10.50 -6.48 -12.18
CA ARG A 109 -10.97 -6.88 -13.52
C ARG A 109 -12.44 -7.25 -13.53
N LEU A 110 -13.00 -7.62 -12.38
CA LEU A 110 -14.35 -8.16 -12.25
C LEU A 110 -15.35 -7.14 -11.71
N LEU A 111 -14.88 -6.16 -10.93
CA LEU A 111 -15.72 -5.22 -10.20
C LEU A 111 -15.45 -3.77 -10.62
N SER A 112 -16.37 -2.87 -10.27
CA SER A 112 -16.15 -1.43 -10.42
C SER A 112 -14.96 -0.98 -9.55
N ALA A 113 -14.33 0.15 -9.87
CA ALA A 113 -13.18 0.65 -9.09
C ALA A 113 -13.48 0.82 -7.59
N ARG A 114 -14.72 1.23 -7.25
CA ARG A 114 -15.17 1.35 -5.87
C ARG A 114 -15.32 -0.02 -5.20
N ASP A 115 -16.00 -0.94 -5.87
CA ASP A 115 -16.30 -2.26 -5.31
C ASP A 115 -15.05 -3.12 -5.19
N ALA A 116 -14.12 -3.01 -6.16
CA ALA A 116 -12.80 -3.63 -6.12
C ALA A 116 -12.00 -3.12 -4.91
N ALA A 117 -11.99 -1.80 -4.66
CA ALA A 117 -11.31 -1.23 -3.49
C ALA A 117 -11.90 -1.75 -2.18
N VAL A 118 -13.23 -1.83 -2.06
CA VAL A 118 -13.91 -2.38 -0.87
C VAL A 118 -13.59 -3.87 -0.69
N ALA A 119 -13.63 -4.66 -1.77
CA ALA A 119 -13.29 -6.08 -1.73
C ALA A 119 -11.84 -6.30 -1.28
N ASN A 120 -10.89 -5.53 -1.83
CA ASN A 120 -9.49 -5.58 -1.44
C ASN A 120 -9.29 -5.24 0.05
N LEU A 121 -9.99 -4.23 0.57
CA LEU A 121 -9.92 -3.89 1.99
C LEU A 121 -10.44 -5.02 2.88
N TRP A 122 -11.55 -5.67 2.52
CA TRP A 122 -12.06 -6.83 3.25
C TRP A 122 -11.10 -8.02 3.22
N LEU A 123 -10.54 -8.33 2.05
CA LEU A 123 -9.56 -9.41 1.91
C LEU A 123 -8.32 -9.14 2.77
N LEU A 124 -7.81 -7.89 2.78
CA LEU A 124 -6.70 -7.48 3.65
C LEU A 124 -7.06 -7.57 5.14
N ALA A 125 -8.29 -7.21 5.53
CA ALA A 125 -8.78 -7.34 6.90
C ALA A 125 -8.83 -8.81 7.34
N VAL A 126 -9.35 -9.70 6.50
CA VAL A 126 -9.42 -11.14 6.79
C VAL A 126 -8.01 -11.73 6.92
N VAL A 127 -7.12 -11.43 5.97
CA VAL A 127 -5.74 -11.94 5.98
C VAL A 127 -4.97 -11.41 7.17
N SER A 128 -5.07 -10.11 7.49
CA SER A 128 -4.38 -9.53 8.65
C SER A 128 -4.87 -10.12 9.97
N LEU A 129 -6.19 -10.28 10.15
CA LEU A 129 -6.77 -10.94 11.32
C LEU A 129 -6.25 -12.37 11.46
N TRP A 130 -6.27 -13.15 10.39
CA TRP A 130 -5.79 -14.53 10.40
C TRP A 130 -4.31 -14.63 10.80
N ARG A 131 -3.46 -13.73 10.28
CA ARG A 131 -2.04 -13.66 10.65
C ARG A 131 -1.83 -13.35 12.12
N VAL A 132 -2.57 -12.40 12.68
CA VAL A 132 -2.50 -12.06 14.11
C VAL A 132 -2.91 -13.26 14.95
N LEU A 133 -4.02 -13.93 14.61
CA LEU A 133 -4.47 -15.12 15.33
C LEU A 133 -3.41 -16.22 15.28
N LEU A 134 -2.82 -16.51 14.11
CA LEU A 134 -1.81 -17.56 13.96
C LEU A 134 -0.57 -17.30 14.81
N ILE A 135 -0.02 -16.08 14.74
CA ILE A 135 1.18 -15.72 15.52
C ILE A 135 0.88 -15.73 17.02
N SER A 136 -0.29 -15.25 17.42
CA SER A 136 -0.75 -15.31 18.81
C SER A 136 -0.87 -16.76 19.31
N ARG A 137 -1.37 -17.66 18.46
CA ARG A 137 -1.46 -19.10 18.78
C ARG A 137 -0.09 -19.74 18.92
N VAL A 138 0.83 -19.45 17.99
CA VAL A 138 2.22 -19.95 18.07
C VAL A 138 2.88 -19.50 19.37
N ILE A 139 2.77 -18.21 19.71
CA ILE A 139 3.33 -17.66 20.94
C ILE A 139 2.70 -18.31 22.17
N SER A 140 1.36 -18.47 22.18
CA SER A 140 0.61 -19.12 23.25
C SER A 140 1.08 -20.56 23.48
N LEU A 141 1.25 -21.34 22.41
CA LEU A 141 1.73 -22.72 22.48
C LEU A 141 3.18 -22.81 22.96
N ARG A 142 4.07 -21.93 22.47
CA ARG A 142 5.50 -21.99 22.77
C ARG A 142 5.86 -21.40 24.14
N ASN A 143 5.12 -20.39 24.60
CA ASN A 143 5.33 -19.78 25.90
C ASN A 143 4.43 -20.39 27.00
N GLU A 144 3.55 -21.33 26.66
CA GLU A 144 2.51 -21.88 27.54
C GLU A 144 1.70 -20.78 28.23
N THR A 145 1.37 -19.74 27.46
CA THR A 145 0.57 -18.60 27.91
C THR A 145 -0.84 -18.70 27.36
N SER A 146 -1.80 -18.08 28.03
CA SER A 146 -3.15 -17.92 27.49
C SER A 146 -3.08 -17.31 26.08
N PHE A 147 -3.93 -17.82 25.19
CA PHE A 147 -4.06 -17.32 23.83
C PHE A 147 -4.33 -15.81 23.82
N PHE A 148 -5.27 -15.35 24.65
CA PHE A 148 -5.65 -13.94 24.73
C PHE A 148 -4.49 -13.04 25.18
N VAL A 149 -3.68 -13.48 26.14
CA VAL A 149 -2.50 -12.71 26.60
C VAL A 149 -1.46 -12.60 25.49
N SER A 150 -1.27 -13.68 24.73
CA SER A 150 -0.37 -13.69 23.58
C SER A 150 -0.88 -12.75 22.47
N MET A 151 -2.20 -12.76 22.25
CA MET A 151 -2.86 -11.90 21.28
C MET A 151 -2.78 -10.41 21.64
N ILE A 152 -3.02 -10.05 22.90
CA ILE A 152 -2.88 -8.66 23.39
C ILE A 152 -1.45 -8.16 23.16
N ARG A 153 -0.44 -8.99 23.42
CA ARG A 153 0.98 -8.62 23.21
C ARG A 153 1.30 -8.40 21.73
N VAL A 154 0.81 -9.27 20.85
CA VAL A 154 1.01 -9.12 19.39
C VAL A 154 0.29 -7.88 18.87
N LEU A 155 -0.99 -7.71 19.25
CA LEU A 155 -1.80 -6.55 18.85
C LEU A 155 -1.18 -5.25 19.33
N MET A 156 -0.67 -5.19 20.57
CA MET A 156 -0.02 -3.98 21.11
C MET A 156 1.11 -3.47 20.20
N VAL A 157 1.99 -4.37 19.73
CA VAL A 157 3.09 -4.00 18.84
C VAL A 157 2.58 -3.66 17.45
N ALA A 158 1.67 -4.46 16.90
CA ALA A 158 1.11 -4.23 15.57
C ALA A 158 0.40 -2.86 15.49
N ASP A 159 -0.40 -2.54 16.49
CA ASP A 159 -1.15 -1.29 16.60
C ASP A 159 -0.21 -0.08 16.78
N THR A 160 0.85 -0.24 17.59
CA THR A 160 1.91 0.78 17.71
C THR A 160 2.59 1.05 16.36
N ILE A 161 2.89 0.00 15.58
CA ILE A 161 3.46 0.16 14.23
C ILE A 161 2.48 0.91 13.32
N VAL A 162 1.20 0.56 13.35
CA VAL A 162 0.16 1.24 12.55
C VAL A 162 0.07 2.72 12.90
N LEU A 163 0.03 3.08 14.19
CA LEU A 163 0.01 4.48 14.64
C LEU A 163 1.26 5.25 14.19
N VAL A 164 2.44 4.66 14.33
CA VAL A 164 3.70 5.29 13.89
C VAL A 164 3.70 5.49 12.36
N VAL A 165 3.26 4.49 11.59
CA VAL A 165 3.17 4.60 10.13
C VAL A 165 2.18 5.68 9.74
N LEU A 166 1.00 5.76 10.37
CA LEU A 166 0.01 6.80 10.09
C LEU A 166 0.50 8.21 10.47
N LEU A 167 1.30 8.34 11.53
CA LEU A 167 1.91 9.61 11.92
C LEU A 167 2.98 10.08 10.93
N LEU A 168 3.75 9.15 10.37
CA LEU A 168 4.83 9.44 9.42
C LEU A 168 4.34 9.53 7.97
N THR A 169 3.21 8.92 7.64
CA THR A 169 2.65 8.94 6.29
C THR A 169 1.92 10.27 6.08
N PRO A 170 2.29 11.07 5.06
CA PRO A 170 1.56 12.28 4.72
C PRO A 170 0.19 11.90 4.15
N LEU A 171 -0.80 11.76 5.03
CA LEU A 171 -2.18 11.58 4.61
C LEU A 171 -2.70 12.90 4.03
N PRO A 172 -3.48 12.88 2.93
CA PRO A 172 -4.09 14.07 2.35
C PRO A 172 -5.26 14.60 3.20
N VAL A 173 -5.06 14.79 4.51
CA VAL A 173 -6.08 15.26 5.46
C VAL A 173 -6.56 16.66 5.11
N PHE A 174 -5.67 17.48 4.55
CA PHE A 174 -5.96 18.86 4.16
C PHE A 174 -6.98 18.97 3.02
N ASN A 175 -7.13 17.93 2.17
CA ASN A 175 -8.04 17.96 1.03
C ASN A 175 -9.52 17.84 1.44
N ILE A 176 -9.81 17.33 2.65
CA ILE A 176 -11.18 17.29 3.19
C ILE A 176 -11.66 18.70 3.59
N MET A 177 -10.76 19.56 4.07
CA MET A 177 -11.07 20.93 4.48
C MET A 177 -11.01 21.93 3.32
N GLY A 178 -10.22 21.66 2.27
CA GLY A 178 -10.09 22.53 1.10
C GLY A 178 -11.13 22.35 -0.01
N GLY A 179 -12.08 21.40 0.13
CA GLY A 179 -13.09 21.15 -0.91
C GLY A 179 -12.57 20.50 -2.19
N VAL A 180 -11.30 20.06 -2.23
CA VAL A 180 -10.69 19.41 -3.38
C VAL A 180 -11.40 18.10 -3.70
N ARG A 181 -11.78 17.91 -4.96
CA ARG A 181 -12.43 16.69 -5.45
C ARG A 181 -11.40 15.55 -5.50
N LEU A 182 -11.21 14.86 -4.37
CA LEU A 182 -10.50 13.58 -4.36
C LEU A 182 -11.21 12.57 -5.27
N SER A 183 -10.43 11.76 -6.00
CA SER A 183 -11.00 10.65 -6.75
C SER A 183 -11.79 9.73 -5.81
N PRO A 184 -12.83 9.01 -6.28
CA PRO A 184 -13.60 8.09 -5.43
C PRO A 184 -12.71 7.06 -4.71
N ARG A 185 -11.60 6.67 -5.33
CA ARG A 185 -10.60 5.76 -4.76
C ARG A 185 -9.85 6.41 -3.60
N ASP A 186 -9.37 7.65 -3.78
CA ASP A 186 -8.59 8.34 -2.75
C ASP A 186 -9.45 8.64 -1.51
N LYS A 187 -10.75 8.94 -1.71
CA LYS A 187 -11.71 9.09 -0.61
C LYS A 187 -11.85 7.81 0.21
N LEU A 188 -11.87 6.64 -0.45
CA LEU A 188 -11.94 5.34 0.24
C LEU A 188 -10.65 5.03 1.00
N ILE A 189 -9.49 5.29 0.40
CA ILE A 189 -8.19 5.08 1.04
C ILE A 189 -8.06 5.98 2.27
N LEU A 190 -8.39 7.27 2.13
CA LEU A 190 -8.34 8.24 3.21
C LEU A 190 -9.33 7.89 4.34
N GLY A 191 -10.58 7.56 3.98
CA GLY A 191 -11.58 7.14 4.97
C GLY A 191 -11.16 5.89 5.72
N THR A 192 -10.53 4.93 5.04
CA THR A 192 -9.99 3.73 5.68
C THR A 192 -8.83 4.05 6.60
N ALA A 193 -7.88 4.89 6.17
CA ALA A 193 -6.75 5.30 6.99
C ALA A 193 -7.21 6.03 8.26
N ILE A 194 -8.21 6.92 8.15
CA ILE A 194 -8.82 7.60 9.30
C ILE A 194 -9.50 6.60 10.23
N ASN A 195 -10.32 5.68 9.71
CA ASN A 195 -11.00 4.66 10.52
C ASN A 195 -10.01 3.76 11.27
N VAL A 196 -8.95 3.31 10.58
CA VAL A 196 -7.88 2.51 11.19
C VAL A 196 -7.13 3.32 12.24
N GLY A 197 -6.81 4.58 11.96
CA GLY A 197 -6.12 5.47 12.91
C GLY A 197 -6.94 5.74 14.17
N VAL A 198 -8.24 6.03 14.03
CA VAL A 198 -9.16 6.22 15.16
C VAL A 198 -9.30 4.91 15.95
N GLY A 199 -9.51 3.79 15.26
CA GLY A 199 -9.61 2.47 15.88
C GLY A 199 -8.36 2.12 16.68
N ALA A 200 -7.18 2.30 16.09
CA ALA A 200 -5.90 2.09 16.75
C ALA A 200 -5.73 3.01 17.96
N THR A 201 -6.03 4.31 17.82
CA THR A 201 -5.89 5.28 18.92
C THR A 201 -6.77 4.93 20.12
N ILE A 202 -7.98 4.43 19.89
CA ILE A 202 -8.89 3.99 20.95
C ILE A 202 -8.47 2.63 21.54
N LEU A 203 -8.04 1.70 20.69
CA LEU A 203 -7.69 0.34 21.10
C LEU A 203 -6.36 0.29 21.87
N TRP A 204 -5.40 1.12 21.49
CA TRP A 204 -4.06 1.18 22.08
C TRP A 204 -4.04 1.28 23.61
N PRO A 205 -4.72 2.24 24.27
CA PRO A 205 -4.72 2.34 25.74
C PRO A 205 -5.37 1.11 26.40
N ILE A 206 -6.39 0.52 25.77
CA ILE A 206 -7.04 -0.71 26.26
C ILE A 206 -6.04 -1.87 26.23
N LEU A 207 -5.30 -2.03 25.13
CA LEU A 207 -4.26 -3.05 25.00
C LEU A 207 -3.13 -2.82 26.00
N LEU A 208 -2.68 -1.58 26.19
CA LEU A 208 -1.63 -1.23 27.15
C LEU A 208 -2.02 -1.62 28.57
N ILE A 209 -3.21 -1.23 29.03
CA ILE A 209 -3.72 -1.55 30.36
C ILE A 209 -3.78 -3.06 30.57
N ASN A 210 -4.39 -3.79 29.62
CA ASN A 210 -4.48 -5.25 29.69
C ASN A 210 -3.11 -5.93 29.68
N ASN A 211 -2.15 -5.38 28.93
CA ASN A 211 -0.79 -5.89 28.90
C ASN A 211 -0.10 -5.76 30.27
N ILE A 212 -0.22 -4.59 30.92
CA ILE A 212 0.30 -4.33 32.27
C ILE A 212 -0.33 -5.26 33.30
N PHE A 213 -1.65 -5.48 33.25
CA PHE A 213 -2.31 -6.41 34.17
C PHE A 213 -1.90 -7.86 33.92
N SER A 214 -1.79 -8.27 32.65
CA SER A 214 -1.39 -9.64 32.30
C SER A 214 0.05 -9.95 32.72
N SER A 215 0.97 -8.98 32.68
CA SER A 215 2.35 -9.18 33.11
C SER A 215 2.46 -9.35 34.64
N ARG A 216 1.61 -8.67 35.41
CA ARG A 216 1.55 -8.81 36.87
C ARG A 216 0.86 -10.10 37.33
N GLY A 217 -0.22 -10.50 36.67
CA GLY A 217 -0.99 -11.71 37.04
C GLY A 217 -0.22 -13.02 36.85
N PHE A 218 0.68 -13.09 35.86
CA PHE A 218 1.49 -14.29 35.60
C PHE A 218 2.50 -14.61 36.70
N ALA A 219 2.94 -13.61 37.47
CA ALA A 219 3.87 -13.84 38.58
C ALA A 219 3.26 -14.71 39.70
N LYS A 220 1.92 -14.79 39.80
CA LYS A 220 1.24 -15.43 40.93
C LYS A 220 0.74 -16.86 40.65
N VAL A 221 0.61 -17.27 39.39
CA VAL A 221 0.06 -18.58 39.00
C VAL A 221 1.16 -19.66 38.85
N SER A 222 2.44 -19.27 38.87
CA SER A 222 3.55 -20.22 38.69
C SER A 222 3.86 -21.07 39.94
N ASP A 223 3.21 -20.82 41.08
CA ASP A 223 3.60 -21.42 42.37
C ASP A 223 2.60 -22.46 42.91
N GLY A 224 1.53 -22.78 42.18
CA GLY A 224 0.50 -23.75 42.61
C GLY A 224 0.32 -24.89 41.62
N SER A 225 0.52 -26.13 42.08
CA SER A 225 0.53 -27.37 41.28
C SER A 225 -0.81 -27.78 40.65
N ASP A 226 -1.86 -26.98 40.78
CA ASP A 226 -3.21 -27.38 40.39
C ASP A 226 -3.64 -26.56 39.17
N ARG A 227 -3.37 -27.09 37.96
CA ARG A 227 -3.89 -26.52 36.70
C ARG A 227 -5.18 -27.22 36.30
N PRO A 228 -6.38 -26.67 36.58
CA PRO A 228 -7.67 -27.21 36.14
C PRO A 228 -7.94 -27.03 34.62
N GLY A 229 -6.92 -26.69 33.83
CA GLY A 229 -7.06 -26.32 32.41
C GLY A 229 -7.03 -27.47 31.40
N GLU A 230 -6.67 -28.70 31.81
CA GLU A 230 -6.69 -29.86 30.91
C GLU A 230 -8.10 -30.31 30.52
N ALA A 231 -9.14 -29.89 31.25
CA ALA A 231 -10.51 -30.34 31.02
C ALA A 231 -11.22 -29.68 29.82
N LEU A 232 -10.74 -28.54 29.30
CA LEU A 232 -11.41 -27.80 28.21
C LEU A 232 -10.74 -27.95 26.83
N THR A 233 -9.51 -28.45 26.78
CA THR A 233 -8.94 -28.95 25.54
C THR A 233 -9.07 -30.46 25.58
N GLY A 234 -10.26 -30.97 25.25
CA GLY A 234 -10.49 -32.40 25.07
C GLY A 234 -9.35 -32.97 24.26
N ALA A 235 -8.44 -33.66 24.95
CA ALA A 235 -7.29 -34.30 24.36
C ALA A 235 -7.89 -35.40 23.49
N VAL A 236 -8.10 -35.09 22.22
CA VAL A 236 -8.15 -36.12 21.21
C VAL A 236 -6.83 -36.85 21.41
N ASP A 237 -6.88 -38.08 21.93
CA ASP A 237 -5.77 -39.01 22.03
C ASP A 237 -5.30 -39.28 20.62
N VAL A 238 -4.55 -38.35 20.07
CA VAL A 238 -4.09 -38.45 18.71
C VAL A 238 -2.84 -39.32 18.78
N PRO A 239 -2.84 -40.47 18.08
CA PRO A 239 -1.87 -41.53 18.26
C PRO A 239 -0.45 -40.99 18.17
N SER A 240 0.42 -41.53 19.03
CA SER A 240 1.86 -41.33 19.00
C SER A 240 2.39 -41.88 17.67
N THR A 241 2.49 -41.01 16.68
CA THR A 241 3.12 -41.32 15.40
C THR A 241 4.54 -41.81 15.65
N SER A 242 4.85 -42.99 15.12
CA SER A 242 6.12 -43.68 15.30
C SER A 242 7.32 -42.81 14.89
N PRO A 243 8.46 -42.91 15.60
CA PRO A 243 9.68 -42.13 15.31
C PRO A 243 10.20 -42.20 13.87
N ASP A 244 9.79 -43.20 13.08
CA ASP A 244 10.24 -43.38 11.70
C ASP A 244 9.70 -42.32 10.71
N GLU A 245 8.63 -41.59 11.04
CA GLU A 245 8.16 -40.44 10.23
C GLU A 245 9.06 -39.19 10.37
N LEU A 246 10.02 -39.18 11.31
CA LEU A 246 10.97 -38.07 11.51
C LEU A 246 12.18 -38.10 10.57
N ARG A 247 12.19 -38.96 9.54
CA ARG A 247 13.14 -38.85 8.41
C ARG A 247 12.79 -37.64 7.52
N ALA A 248 12.83 -36.45 8.12
CA ALA A 248 12.57 -35.15 7.53
C ALA A 248 13.76 -34.60 6.70
N GLY A 249 14.70 -35.45 6.29
CA GLY A 249 15.97 -35.05 5.68
C GLY A 249 15.83 -34.35 4.32
N ASN A 250 14.91 -34.80 3.47
CA ASN A 250 14.84 -34.31 2.08
C ASN A 250 13.55 -33.55 1.71
N ALA A 251 12.49 -33.64 2.52
CA ALA A 251 11.21 -32.99 2.20
C ALA A 251 11.28 -31.44 2.23
N GLY A 252 12.25 -30.86 2.94
CA GLY A 252 12.45 -29.40 2.91
C GLY A 252 12.92 -28.89 1.54
N TRP A 253 13.74 -29.68 0.84
CA TRP A 253 14.28 -29.33 -0.47
C TRP A 253 13.23 -29.35 -1.57
N THR A 254 12.29 -30.30 -1.53
CA THR A 254 11.22 -30.38 -2.53
C THR A 254 10.31 -29.15 -2.47
N LEU A 255 9.88 -28.72 -1.26
CA LEU A 255 9.10 -27.48 -1.11
C LEU A 255 9.88 -26.24 -1.57
N TRP A 256 11.16 -26.15 -1.23
CA TRP A 256 11.98 -25.01 -1.64
C TRP A 256 12.14 -24.97 -3.16
N LEU A 257 12.38 -26.12 -3.80
CA LEU A 257 12.41 -26.24 -5.25
C LEU A 257 11.05 -25.83 -5.86
N SER A 258 9.92 -26.26 -5.29
CA SER A 258 8.60 -25.84 -5.76
C SER A 258 8.41 -24.32 -5.68
N ILE A 259 8.91 -23.67 -4.62
CA ILE A 259 8.85 -22.21 -4.49
C ILE A 259 9.72 -21.52 -5.52
N VAL A 260 10.94 -22.01 -5.76
CA VAL A 260 11.85 -21.45 -6.77
C VAL A 260 11.25 -21.61 -8.17
N LEU A 261 10.70 -22.78 -8.48
CA LEU A 261 10.00 -23.02 -9.75
C LEU A 261 8.77 -22.12 -9.90
N LEU A 262 7.98 -21.95 -8.82
CA LEU A 262 6.84 -21.04 -8.82
C LEU A 262 7.28 -19.59 -9.02
N ALA A 263 8.38 -19.15 -8.39
CA ALA A 263 8.93 -17.81 -8.58
C ALA A 263 9.43 -17.58 -10.01
N GLY A 264 10.15 -18.55 -10.58
CA GLY A 264 10.60 -18.51 -11.97
C GLY A 264 9.41 -18.47 -12.94
N PHE A 265 8.39 -19.29 -12.70
CA PHE A 265 7.17 -19.30 -13.50
C PHE A 265 6.38 -17.99 -13.38
N SER A 266 6.24 -17.43 -12.17
CA SER A 266 5.61 -16.12 -11.96
C SER A 266 6.39 -15.01 -12.67
N ALA A 267 7.72 -14.97 -12.58
CA ALA A 267 8.54 -13.98 -13.28
C ALA A 267 8.39 -14.09 -14.81
N TYR A 268 8.33 -15.32 -15.33
CA TYR A 268 8.05 -15.57 -16.75
C TYR A 268 6.66 -15.06 -17.15
N LEU A 269 5.61 -15.38 -16.38
CA LEU A 269 4.25 -14.88 -16.63
C LEU A 269 4.18 -13.35 -16.57
N LEU A 270 4.90 -12.70 -15.66
CA LEU A 270 4.96 -11.24 -15.59
C LEU A 270 5.60 -10.64 -16.84
N SER A 271 6.70 -11.24 -17.33
CA SER A 271 7.39 -10.73 -18.53
C SER A 271 6.49 -10.71 -19.78
N ILE A 272 5.54 -11.64 -19.86
CA ILE A 272 4.59 -11.74 -20.97
C ILE A 272 3.30 -10.97 -20.67
N GLY A 273 2.88 -10.94 -19.41
CA GLY A 273 1.57 -10.45 -18.97
C GLY A 273 1.48 -8.95 -18.66
N GLN A 274 2.60 -8.21 -18.69
CA GLN A 274 2.66 -6.81 -18.26
C GLN A 274 3.07 -5.77 -19.33
N PRO A 275 2.73 -5.89 -20.63
CA PRO A 275 3.14 -4.89 -21.63
C PRO A 275 2.60 -3.49 -21.29
N GLN A 276 1.40 -3.40 -20.70
CA GLN A 276 0.81 -2.12 -20.28
C GLN A 276 1.61 -1.46 -19.14
N GLN A 277 2.14 -2.24 -18.19
CA GLN A 277 2.92 -1.69 -17.07
C GLN A 277 4.32 -1.27 -17.49
N GLN A 278 4.94 -2.02 -18.41
CA GLN A 278 6.22 -1.64 -19.00
C GLN A 278 6.10 -0.31 -19.75
N ARG A 279 5.07 -0.18 -20.61
CA ARG A 279 4.79 1.09 -21.32
C ARG A 279 4.55 2.24 -20.37
N ARG A 280 3.72 2.02 -19.34
CA ARG A 280 3.49 3.01 -18.28
C ARG A 280 4.80 3.42 -17.62
N THR A 281 5.65 2.46 -17.25
CA THR A 281 6.90 2.73 -16.52
C THR A 281 7.87 3.53 -17.38
N ILE A 282 8.02 3.18 -18.67
CA ILE A 282 8.85 3.93 -19.61
C ILE A 282 8.32 5.37 -19.77
N ALA A 283 7.02 5.55 -19.95
CA ALA A 283 6.42 6.88 -20.05
C ALA A 283 6.64 7.71 -18.77
N GLU A 284 6.38 7.11 -17.59
CA GLU A 284 6.62 7.76 -16.30
C GLU A 284 8.09 8.14 -16.09
N ASP A 285 9.03 7.26 -16.43
CA ASP A 285 10.45 7.51 -16.23
C ASP A 285 10.97 8.60 -17.19
N LEU A 286 10.47 8.68 -18.44
CA LEU A 286 10.77 9.78 -19.38
C LEU A 286 10.24 11.13 -18.85
N LEU A 287 8.97 11.16 -18.43
CA LEU A 287 8.34 12.38 -17.90
C LEU A 287 9.03 12.86 -16.61
N ARG A 288 9.34 11.95 -15.67
CA ARG A 288 10.04 12.27 -14.41
C ARG A 288 11.48 12.71 -14.62
N SER A 289 12.13 12.24 -15.69
CA SER A 289 13.50 12.64 -16.06
C SER A 289 13.54 13.98 -16.81
N ASN A 290 12.42 14.72 -16.84
CA ASN A 290 12.25 15.98 -17.55
C ASN A 290 12.42 15.87 -19.09
N GLN A 291 12.30 14.67 -19.64
CA GLN A 291 12.27 14.41 -21.09
C GLN A 291 10.81 14.45 -21.56
N ILE A 292 10.16 15.60 -21.36
CA ILE A 292 8.71 15.76 -21.54
C ILE A 292 8.30 15.41 -22.98
N GLU A 293 8.96 15.97 -23.98
CA GLU A 293 8.66 15.72 -25.40
C GLU A 293 8.81 14.25 -25.78
N GLU A 294 9.89 13.58 -25.36
CA GLU A 294 10.11 12.15 -25.61
C GLU A 294 9.03 11.29 -24.94
N GLY A 295 8.63 11.64 -23.70
CA GLY A 295 7.56 10.96 -22.97
C GLY A 295 6.20 11.09 -23.67
N LEU A 296 5.83 12.31 -24.08
CA LEU A 296 4.58 12.59 -24.80
C LEU A 296 4.55 11.92 -26.18
N GLN A 297 5.69 11.92 -26.89
CA GLN A 297 5.84 11.24 -28.17
C GLN A 297 5.72 9.73 -27.99
N TYR A 298 6.38 9.15 -26.98
CA TYR A 298 6.27 7.74 -26.66
C TYR A 298 4.83 7.34 -26.33
N MET A 299 4.12 8.13 -25.52
CA MET A 299 2.70 7.91 -25.24
C MET A 299 1.86 7.96 -26.52
N SER A 300 2.13 8.92 -27.41
CA SER A 300 1.40 9.08 -28.67
C SER A 300 1.62 7.95 -29.68
N GLN A 301 2.62 7.08 -29.49
CA GLN A 301 2.79 5.88 -30.32
C GLN A 301 1.70 4.82 -30.05
N PHE A 302 1.04 4.88 -28.88
CA PHE A 302 0.10 3.86 -28.41
C PHE A 302 -1.31 4.43 -28.23
N ASP A 303 -2.32 3.55 -28.15
CA ASP A 303 -3.69 3.95 -27.85
C ASP A 303 -3.92 4.00 -26.34
N ARG A 304 -4.95 4.71 -25.87
CA ARG A 304 -5.24 4.80 -24.43
C ARG A 304 -5.41 3.43 -23.76
N SER A 305 -5.94 2.45 -24.50
CA SER A 305 -6.14 1.06 -24.04
C SER A 305 -4.85 0.25 -23.91
N ASP A 306 -3.74 0.72 -24.47
CA ASP A 306 -2.42 0.11 -24.34
C ASP A 306 -1.76 0.38 -22.99
N PHE A 307 -2.36 1.26 -22.18
CA PHE A 307 -1.96 1.58 -20.83
C PHE A 307 -2.99 1.05 -19.81
N PRO A 308 -2.64 0.95 -18.51
CA PRO A 308 -3.59 0.52 -17.49
C PRO A 308 -4.79 1.46 -17.44
N ARG A 309 -6.01 0.91 -17.32
CA ARG A 309 -7.28 1.68 -17.39
C ARG A 309 -7.36 2.86 -16.43
N HIS A 310 -6.70 2.75 -15.27
CA HIS A 310 -6.73 3.76 -14.20
C HIS A 310 -5.45 4.58 -14.14
N TRP A 311 -4.55 4.46 -15.12
CA TRP A 311 -3.30 5.20 -15.14
C TRP A 311 -3.55 6.64 -15.58
N ASN A 312 -3.15 7.60 -14.74
CA ASN A 312 -3.02 9.00 -15.12
C ASN A 312 -1.51 9.30 -15.27
N PRO A 313 -1.03 9.82 -16.41
CA PRO A 313 0.38 10.17 -16.55
C PRO A 313 0.79 11.19 -15.47
N PRO A 314 2.05 11.16 -15.01
CA PRO A 314 2.58 12.16 -14.10
C PRO A 314 2.59 13.54 -14.79
N PRO A 315 2.41 14.63 -14.05
CA PRO A 315 2.48 14.73 -12.58
C PRO A 315 1.20 14.30 -11.86
N ALA A 316 1.34 13.48 -10.82
CA ALA A 316 0.26 13.12 -9.92
C ALA A 316 0.06 14.21 -8.85
N VAL A 317 -0.58 15.31 -9.25
CA VAL A 317 -0.81 16.52 -8.43
C VAL A 317 -1.40 16.19 -7.05
N SER A 318 -2.38 15.29 -7.01
CA SER A 318 -3.05 14.85 -5.77
C SER A 318 -2.10 14.23 -4.74
N TRP A 319 -0.94 13.74 -5.18
CA TRP A 319 0.11 13.13 -4.37
C TRP A 319 1.33 14.04 -4.18
N ARG A 320 1.23 15.33 -4.53
CA ARG A 320 2.32 16.32 -4.48
C ARG A 320 3.51 15.97 -5.38
N GLU A 321 3.30 15.13 -6.38
CA GLU A 321 4.29 14.87 -7.41
C GLU A 321 4.21 15.99 -8.44
N MET A 322 5.24 16.85 -8.49
CA MET A 322 5.31 18.03 -9.38
C MET A 322 6.34 17.88 -10.49
N THR A 323 6.80 16.65 -10.76
CA THR A 323 7.77 16.35 -11.81
C THR A 323 7.14 15.42 -12.85
N PRO A 324 7.02 15.84 -14.13
CA PRO A 324 7.35 17.18 -14.67
C PRO A 324 6.41 18.26 -14.13
N HIS A 325 6.78 19.54 -14.27
CA HIS A 325 5.90 20.62 -13.82
C HIS A 325 4.64 20.66 -14.72
N PRO A 326 3.41 20.66 -14.17
CA PRO A 326 2.17 20.54 -14.97
C PRO A 326 2.05 21.58 -16.09
N VAL A 327 2.53 22.81 -15.84
CA VAL A 327 2.57 23.89 -16.85
C VAL A 327 3.47 23.54 -18.04
N GLU A 328 4.65 22.99 -17.77
CA GLU A 328 5.64 22.69 -18.81
C GLU A 328 5.16 21.52 -19.67
N GLU A 329 4.54 20.52 -19.05
CA GLU A 329 3.89 19.41 -19.74
C GLU A 329 2.75 19.90 -20.66
N ALA A 330 1.83 20.71 -20.14
CA ALA A 330 0.73 21.24 -20.93
C ALA A 330 1.22 22.14 -22.07
N ALA A 331 2.17 23.04 -21.82
CA ALA A 331 2.75 23.89 -22.85
C ALA A 331 3.47 23.07 -23.94
N SER A 332 4.13 21.97 -23.57
CA SER A 332 4.78 21.06 -24.52
C SER A 332 3.74 20.35 -25.40
N VAL A 333 2.63 19.89 -24.81
CA VAL A 333 1.53 19.25 -25.53
C VAL A 333 0.91 20.16 -26.59
N LEU A 334 0.78 21.46 -26.31
CA LEU A 334 0.18 22.40 -27.26
C LEU A 334 1.06 22.70 -28.48
N LYS A 335 2.38 22.56 -28.33
CA LYS A 335 3.33 22.82 -29.42
C LYS A 335 3.49 21.63 -30.37
N GLY A 336 3.14 20.42 -29.94
CA GLY A 336 3.34 19.18 -30.71
C GLY A 336 2.05 18.56 -31.24
N ASP A 337 2.17 17.74 -32.29
CA ASP A 337 1.06 16.92 -32.79
C ASP A 337 1.00 15.58 -32.06
N TYR A 338 0.37 15.59 -30.89
CA TYR A 338 0.17 14.39 -30.06
C TYR A 338 -1.23 13.80 -30.23
N LYS A 339 -1.40 12.51 -29.90
CA LYS A 339 -2.73 11.87 -29.93
C LYS A 339 -3.71 12.60 -29.00
N PRO A 340 -5.02 12.71 -29.35
CA PRO A 340 -6.00 13.46 -28.56
C PRO A 340 -6.05 13.09 -27.08
N TRP A 341 -5.98 11.79 -26.75
CA TRP A 341 -6.03 11.31 -25.37
C TRP A 341 -4.83 11.76 -24.52
N VAL A 342 -3.66 11.94 -25.14
CA VAL A 342 -2.46 12.44 -24.46
C VAL A 342 -2.67 13.89 -24.10
N ARG A 343 -3.19 14.70 -25.05
CA ARG A 343 -3.48 16.11 -24.80
C ARG A 343 -4.49 16.28 -23.68
N GLU A 344 -5.58 15.52 -23.74
CA GLU A 344 -6.62 15.52 -22.72
C GLU A 344 -6.06 15.17 -21.34
N ALA A 345 -5.19 14.14 -21.24
CA ALA A 345 -4.60 13.74 -19.97
C ALA A 345 -3.69 14.84 -19.36
N CYS A 346 -2.82 15.46 -20.18
CA CYS A 346 -1.92 16.51 -19.71
C CYS A 346 -2.68 17.80 -19.34
N LEU A 347 -3.71 18.16 -20.13
CA LEU A 347 -4.58 19.29 -19.80
C LEU A 347 -5.37 19.01 -18.51
N ASN A 348 -5.88 17.80 -18.31
CA ASN A 348 -6.52 17.42 -17.05
C ASN A 348 -5.56 17.52 -15.86
N ASN A 349 -4.29 17.13 -16.01
CA ASN A 349 -3.27 17.30 -14.96
C ASN A 349 -2.99 18.77 -14.65
N PHE A 350 -2.85 19.60 -15.68
CA PHE A 350 -2.74 21.05 -15.53
C PHE A 350 -3.96 21.62 -14.78
N MET A 351 -5.14 21.11 -15.10
CA MET A 351 -6.37 21.53 -14.45
C MET A 351 -6.52 21.09 -13.01
N ASP A 352 -6.10 19.87 -12.69
CA ASP A 352 -6.04 19.40 -11.32
C ASP A 352 -5.02 20.21 -10.51
N TYR A 353 -3.93 20.67 -11.14
CA TYR A 353 -2.92 21.53 -10.51
C TYR A 353 -3.42 22.95 -10.20
N PHE A 354 -4.08 23.59 -11.17
CA PHE A 354 -4.65 24.92 -11.01
C PHE A 354 -6.07 24.92 -10.47
N GLY A 355 -6.59 23.74 -10.10
CA GLY A 355 -7.93 23.56 -9.59
C GLY A 355 -8.29 24.70 -8.66
N PHE A 356 -9.28 25.49 -9.06
CA PHE A 356 -9.61 26.76 -8.43
C PHE A 356 -10.34 26.54 -7.11
N ASP A 357 -9.62 26.04 -6.11
CA ASP A 357 -9.91 26.25 -4.70
C ASP A 357 -9.10 27.48 -4.21
N ASP A 358 -9.31 27.90 -2.96
CA ASP A 358 -8.60 29.05 -2.38
C ASP A 358 -7.07 28.87 -2.36
N TRP A 359 -6.56 27.63 -2.55
CA TRP A 359 -5.13 27.32 -2.59
C TRP A 359 -4.48 27.57 -3.96
N SER A 360 -5.27 27.62 -5.03
CA SER A 360 -4.78 27.95 -6.37
C SER A 360 -3.95 29.24 -6.39
N LEU A 361 -4.34 30.28 -5.62
CA LEU A 361 -3.58 31.53 -5.48
C LEU A 361 -2.13 31.33 -5.01
N ILE A 362 -1.94 30.44 -4.04
CA ILE A 362 -0.61 30.14 -3.51
C ILE A 362 0.23 29.43 -4.57
N GLN A 363 -0.39 28.62 -5.44
CA GLN A 363 0.32 27.98 -6.55
C GLN A 363 0.66 28.98 -7.67
N TRP A 364 -0.27 29.86 -8.04
CA TRP A 364 -0.05 30.92 -9.04
C TRP A 364 1.09 31.86 -8.63
N SER A 365 1.13 32.28 -7.36
CA SER A 365 2.20 33.14 -6.83
C SER A 365 3.57 32.45 -6.78
N ARG A 366 3.62 31.12 -6.79
CA ARG A 366 4.86 30.33 -6.81
C ARG A 366 5.45 30.11 -8.21
N LEU A 367 4.70 30.36 -9.28
CA LEU A 367 5.22 30.24 -10.63
C LEU A 367 6.32 31.28 -10.87
N ASN A 368 7.37 30.92 -11.60
CA ASN A 368 8.28 31.94 -12.14
C ASN A 368 7.62 32.63 -13.36
N ASP A 369 8.19 33.74 -13.83
CA ASP A 369 7.56 34.51 -14.93
C ASP A 369 7.45 33.69 -16.23
N SER A 370 8.40 32.80 -16.52
CA SER A 370 8.32 31.90 -17.68
C SER A 370 7.19 30.86 -17.57
N GLN A 371 6.97 30.32 -16.38
CA GLN A 371 5.89 29.37 -16.10
C GLN A 371 4.55 30.10 -16.08
N LEU A 372 4.48 31.32 -15.56
CA LEU A 372 3.26 32.11 -15.62
C LEU A 372 2.86 32.38 -17.07
N GLN A 373 3.80 32.80 -17.92
CA GLN A 373 3.55 33.02 -19.33
C GLN A 373 3.10 31.74 -20.04
N ALA A 374 3.79 30.62 -19.81
CA ALA A 374 3.42 29.33 -20.38
C ALA A 374 2.02 28.86 -19.90
N ALA A 375 1.66 29.13 -18.63
CA ALA A 375 0.34 28.80 -18.12
C ALA A 375 -0.76 29.64 -18.78
N LEU A 376 -0.51 30.93 -19.02
CA LEU A 376 -1.44 31.81 -19.73
C LEU A 376 -1.63 31.35 -21.19
N GLU A 377 -0.55 31.00 -21.89
CA GLU A 377 -0.61 30.41 -23.24
C GLU A 377 -1.44 29.13 -23.26
N VAL A 378 -1.27 28.27 -22.23
CA VAL A 378 -2.06 27.04 -22.11
C VAL A 378 -3.54 27.32 -21.92
N ILE A 379 -3.90 28.31 -21.08
CA ILE A 379 -5.29 28.70 -20.87
C ILE A 379 -5.89 29.29 -22.14
N GLU A 380 -5.14 30.12 -22.88
CA GLU A 380 -5.59 30.71 -24.15
C GLU A 380 -6.03 29.61 -25.12
N HIS A 381 -5.16 28.62 -25.31
CA HIS A 381 -5.42 27.55 -26.25
C HIS A 381 -6.49 26.58 -25.76
N ALA A 382 -6.54 26.31 -24.45
CA ALA A 382 -7.61 25.52 -23.86
C ALA A 382 -8.98 26.19 -24.05
N ALA A 383 -9.04 27.53 -24.00
CA ALA A 383 -10.25 28.30 -24.27
C ALA A 383 -10.76 28.13 -25.71
N GLU A 384 -9.83 28.06 -26.67
CA GLU A 384 -10.16 27.83 -28.08
C GLU A 384 -10.73 26.44 -28.33
N LEU A 385 -10.23 25.44 -27.60
CA LEU A 385 -10.65 24.03 -27.74
C LEU A 385 -11.94 23.73 -26.99
N ASP A 386 -12.11 24.30 -25.80
CA ASP A 386 -13.27 24.09 -24.92
C ASP A 386 -13.69 25.42 -24.26
N PRO A 387 -14.62 26.17 -24.85
CA PRO A 387 -15.11 27.42 -24.26
C PRO A 387 -15.85 27.22 -22.92
N GLU A 388 -16.49 26.06 -22.71
CA GLU A 388 -17.18 25.76 -21.45
C GLU A 388 -16.20 25.68 -20.28
N PHE A 389 -14.97 25.25 -20.56
CA PHE A 389 -13.90 25.18 -19.59
C PHE A 389 -13.55 26.56 -19.00
N VAL A 390 -13.40 27.60 -19.84
CA VAL A 390 -13.16 28.97 -19.34
C VAL A 390 -14.37 29.50 -18.61
N ALA A 391 -15.57 29.27 -19.13
CA ALA A 391 -16.81 29.73 -18.51
C ALA A 391 -17.02 29.15 -17.09
N ALA A 392 -16.75 27.85 -16.92
CA ALA A 392 -16.88 27.16 -15.63
C ALA A 392 -15.91 27.69 -14.55
N ASN A 393 -14.80 28.31 -14.96
CA ASN A 393 -13.75 28.77 -14.06
C ASN A 393 -13.66 30.30 -13.95
N LYS A 394 -14.31 31.04 -14.86
CA LYS A 394 -14.35 32.50 -14.92
C LYS A 394 -14.73 33.15 -13.59
N GLN A 395 -15.82 32.71 -12.95
CA GLN A 395 -16.27 33.30 -11.68
C GLN A 395 -15.22 33.17 -10.57
N LYS A 396 -14.51 32.05 -10.55
CA LYS A 396 -13.48 31.81 -9.53
C LYS A 396 -12.27 32.68 -9.78
N LEU A 397 -11.87 32.85 -11.03
CA LEU A 397 -10.75 33.70 -11.43
C LEU A 397 -11.03 35.20 -11.21
N LEU A 398 -12.26 35.66 -11.44
CA LEU A 398 -12.67 37.03 -11.09
C LEU A 398 -12.65 37.26 -9.58
N HIS A 399 -13.04 36.25 -8.80
CA HIS A 399 -12.94 36.31 -7.34
C HIS A 399 -11.49 36.45 -6.84
N LEU A 400 -10.52 35.87 -7.58
CA LEU A 400 -9.09 36.02 -7.28
C LEU A 400 -8.60 37.46 -7.40
N GLU A 401 -9.13 38.23 -8.36
CA GLU A 401 -8.76 39.63 -8.56
C GLU A 401 -9.20 40.52 -7.40
N GLU A 402 -10.41 40.27 -6.87
CA GLU A 402 -10.98 41.05 -5.77
C GLU A 402 -10.23 40.85 -4.45
N HIS A 403 -9.67 39.67 -4.22
CA HIS A 403 -9.12 39.27 -2.92
C HIS A 403 -7.58 39.22 -2.88
N SER A 404 -6.90 39.32 -4.03
CA SER A 404 -5.45 39.23 -4.10
C SER A 404 -4.78 40.59 -4.27
N SER A 405 -3.81 40.89 -3.40
CA SER A 405 -2.90 42.02 -3.58
C SER A 405 -1.72 41.73 -4.52
N ASP A 406 -1.63 40.50 -5.03
CA ASP A 406 -0.56 40.09 -5.96
C ASP A 406 -0.77 40.72 -7.34
N PRO A 407 0.19 41.50 -7.88
CA PRO A 407 0.10 42.06 -9.23
C PRO A 407 -0.11 41.00 -10.32
N ARG A 408 0.30 39.74 -10.09
CA ARG A 408 0.07 38.64 -11.04
C ARG A 408 -1.41 38.25 -11.13
N ALA A 409 -2.16 38.39 -10.04
CA ALA A 409 -3.60 38.14 -10.06
C ALA A 409 -4.33 39.11 -11.00
N LYS A 410 -3.87 40.36 -11.09
CA LYS A 410 -4.38 41.35 -12.05
C LYS A 410 -4.08 40.95 -13.50
N ILE A 411 -2.87 40.47 -13.78
CA ILE A 411 -2.49 39.99 -15.12
C ILE A 411 -3.39 38.82 -15.55
N ILE A 412 -3.61 37.86 -14.65
CA ILE A 412 -4.49 36.71 -14.90
C ILE A 412 -5.93 37.17 -15.14
N ALA A 413 -6.45 38.07 -14.30
CA ALA A 413 -7.82 38.58 -14.45
C ALA A 413 -8.02 39.37 -15.75
N GLU A 414 -7.06 40.22 -16.11
CA GLU A 414 -7.08 40.97 -17.38
C GLU A 414 -7.03 40.04 -18.59
N PHE A 415 -6.19 39.01 -18.55
CA PHE A 415 -6.13 37.97 -19.57
C PHE A 415 -7.49 37.29 -19.75
N ILE A 416 -8.15 36.90 -18.66
CA ILE A 416 -9.43 36.19 -18.71
C ILE A 416 -10.55 37.06 -19.27
N ARG A 417 -10.61 38.34 -18.86
CA ARG A 417 -11.56 39.32 -19.43
C ARG A 417 -11.40 39.43 -20.94
N ARG A 418 -10.17 39.36 -21.46
CA ARG A 418 -9.88 39.42 -22.89
C ARG A 418 -10.31 38.16 -23.66
N THR A 419 -10.17 36.98 -23.06
CA THR A 419 -10.60 35.71 -23.68
C THR A 419 -12.09 35.46 -23.62
N ASP A 420 -12.87 36.26 -22.88
CA ASP A 420 -14.31 36.08 -22.73
C ASP A 420 -15.08 36.72 -23.90
N PRO A 421 -15.69 35.93 -24.80
CA PRO A 421 -16.38 36.46 -25.98
C PRO A 421 -17.69 37.19 -25.62
N GLU A 422 -18.21 37.00 -24.41
CA GLU A 422 -19.46 37.60 -23.93
C GLU A 422 -19.29 38.85 -23.06
N SER A 423 -18.06 39.28 -22.75
CA SER A 423 -17.83 40.53 -22.05
C SER A 423 -17.91 41.69 -23.05
N PRO A 424 -18.95 42.55 -23.03
CA PRO A 424 -18.87 43.80 -23.78
C PRO A 424 -17.67 44.60 -23.27
N LEU A 425 -16.73 44.90 -24.16
CA LEU A 425 -15.64 45.84 -23.90
C LEU A 425 -16.28 47.21 -23.65
N GLU A 426 -16.37 47.63 -22.39
CA GLU A 426 -16.70 49.00 -21.99
C GLU A 426 -15.52 49.95 -22.16
#